data_AF-A0A2M8NXL1-F1
#
_entry.id   AF-A0A2M8NXL1-F1
#
_cell.length_a   1.000
_cell.length_b   1.000
_cell.length_c   1.000
_cell.angle_alpha   90.00
_cell.angle_beta   90.00
_cell.angle_gamma   90.00
#
_symmetry.space_group_name_H-M   'P 1'
#
loop_
_entity.id
_entity.type
_entity.pdbx_description
1 polymer ?
#
loop_
_entity_poly.entity_id
_entity_poly.type
_entity_poly.pdbx_seq_one_letter_code
_entity_poly.pdbx_strand_id
1 'polypeptide(L)'
;MLKRLARPIVHYFNRQFGDVHNHIQTVHQIFSENSYPINTHFIQDTLNRDERMMMLLGGLYTARVRALPPDTPLHEAEFSVFSQTGEDGIIQFLLAHIPNISKTFIEFGVENYVEANTRFLLKHDYWRGLVMDGSDAAVRYIQTDPIGWQRDLTVKRAFITKENINTLISEAGFAGEIGILSVDIDGNDYWVWDAIDVVQPTIVICEYNATFGDQHAITIPYQADFVRTKAHHSNLYFGASLPALYQLAQQKGYDFIGCNRMGCNAFFVRKDSGHLLKPVSLRAGFVSAPFSESRDENGALSFLKGQQKLLQIANCLVYDINTGETKTIREQFQLS
;
A
#
# COMPACT_ATOMS: atom_id res chain seq x y z
N MET A 1 29.04 3.05 18.01
CA MET A 1 28.04 2.01 18.35
C MET A 1 26.70 2.60 18.81
N LEU A 2 26.68 3.59 19.71
CA LEU A 2 25.43 4.26 20.15
C LEU A 2 24.63 5.00 19.04
N LYS A 3 25.31 5.62 18.05
CA LYS A 3 24.61 6.33 16.95
C LYS A 3 23.79 5.43 16.01
N ARG A 4 24.03 4.10 16.00
CA ARG A 4 23.29 3.14 15.16
C ARG A 4 21.99 2.65 15.80
N LEU A 5 21.90 2.66 17.13
CA LEU A 5 20.71 2.22 17.89
C LEU A 5 19.71 3.35 18.17
N ALA A 6 20.12 4.62 18.01
CA ALA A 6 19.24 5.76 18.23
C ALA A 6 18.21 5.98 17.10
N ARG A 7 18.50 5.54 15.87
CA ARG A 7 17.64 5.80 14.71
C ARG A 7 16.27 5.09 14.75
N PRO A 8 16.16 3.81 15.13
CA PRO A 8 14.85 3.14 15.26
C PRO A 8 13.99 3.77 16.36
N ILE A 9 14.63 4.16 17.47
CA ILE A 9 13.98 4.79 18.63
C ILE A 9 13.45 6.17 18.23
N VAL A 10 14.28 7.02 17.61
CA VAL A 10 13.88 8.35 17.14
C VAL A 10 12.77 8.25 16.09
N HIS A 11 12.81 7.25 15.21
CA HIS A 11 11.75 7.04 14.22
C HIS A 11 10.42 6.63 14.86
N TYR A 12 10.44 5.73 15.86
CA TYR A 12 9.25 5.33 16.63
C TYR A 12 8.62 6.50 17.40
N PHE A 13 9.45 7.29 18.11
CA PHE A 13 8.97 8.45 18.85
C PHE A 13 8.49 9.58 17.92
N ASN A 14 9.14 9.77 16.78
CA ASN A 14 8.66 10.71 15.76
C ASN A 14 7.28 10.30 15.19
N ARG A 15 7.01 8.99 15.10
CA ARG A 15 5.71 8.43 14.70
C ARG A 15 4.61 8.71 15.74
N GLN A 16 4.89 8.54 17.03
CA GLN A 16 3.88 8.72 18.09
C GLN A 16 3.67 10.19 18.51
N PHE A 17 4.69 11.03 18.45
CA PHE A 17 4.67 12.34 19.12
C PHE A 17 5.07 13.54 18.21
N GLY A 18 5.28 13.34 16.90
CA GLY A 18 5.76 14.39 15.99
C GLY A 18 7.28 14.60 16.08
N ASP A 19 7.85 15.63 15.45
CA ASP A 19 9.32 15.78 15.35
C ASP A 19 10.00 16.00 16.72
N VAL A 20 10.48 14.91 17.32
CA VAL A 20 11.03 14.89 18.68
C VAL A 20 12.43 15.48 18.74
N HIS A 21 13.02 15.89 17.59
CA HIS A 21 14.32 16.61 17.58
C HIS A 21 14.31 17.87 18.45
N ASN A 22 13.17 18.56 18.56
CA ASN A 22 13.01 19.75 19.43
C ASN A 22 12.68 19.42 20.89
N HIS A 23 12.42 18.16 21.25
CA HIS A 23 12.17 17.74 22.63
C HIS A 23 13.35 16.97 23.24
N ILE A 24 14.30 16.49 22.42
CA ILE A 24 15.53 15.83 22.90
C ILE A 24 16.50 16.85 23.53
N GLN A 25 16.47 18.14 23.15
CA GLN A 25 17.29 19.16 23.82
C GLN A 25 16.89 19.37 25.30
N THR A 26 15.62 19.16 25.65
CA THR A 26 15.13 19.26 27.02
C THR A 26 15.48 18.02 27.86
N VAL A 27 15.70 16.88 27.23
CA VAL A 27 16.06 15.62 27.90
C VAL A 27 17.51 15.64 28.40
N HIS A 28 18.38 16.46 27.80
CA HIS A 28 19.77 16.61 28.24
C HIS A 28 19.93 17.29 29.62
N GLN A 29 18.88 17.94 30.16
CA GLN A 29 18.92 18.60 31.47
C GLN A 29 18.32 17.76 32.62
N ILE A 30 17.77 16.57 32.35
CA ILE A 30 17.14 15.70 33.37
C ILE A 30 18.10 14.59 33.84
N PHE A 31 19.27 14.43 33.22
CA PHE A 31 20.25 13.42 33.65
C PHE A 31 21.26 13.99 34.65
N SER A 32 20.80 14.28 35.88
CA SER A 32 21.67 14.37 37.04
C SER A 32 21.92 12.97 37.63
N GLU A 33 23.19 12.59 37.60
CA GLU A 33 23.97 11.56 38.34
C GLU A 33 23.37 10.34 39.06
N ASN A 34 22.09 9.95 38.90
CA ASN A 34 21.56 8.71 39.50
C ASN A 34 20.46 8.00 38.69
N SER A 35 20.37 8.25 37.38
CA SER A 35 19.35 7.63 36.54
C SER A 35 19.87 6.29 35.99
N TYR A 36 19.24 5.18 36.41
CA TYR A 36 19.41 3.86 35.80
C TYR A 36 19.39 4.00 34.26
N PRO A 37 20.33 3.39 33.53
CA PRO A 37 20.28 3.44 32.07
C PRO A 37 18.97 2.76 31.67
N ILE A 38 18.07 3.50 31.00
CA ILE A 38 16.95 2.88 30.29
C ILE A 38 17.59 2.00 29.24
N ASN A 39 17.74 0.73 29.61
CA ASN A 39 18.56 -0.24 28.91
C ASN A 39 17.88 -0.49 27.56
N THR A 40 18.64 -0.52 26.47
CA THR A 40 18.12 -0.85 25.13
C THR A 40 17.29 -2.14 25.12
N HIS A 41 17.57 -3.04 26.08
CA HIS A 41 16.77 -4.22 26.34
C HIS A 41 15.33 -3.91 26.75
N PHE A 42 15.10 -2.94 27.64
CA PHE A 42 13.77 -2.53 28.08
C PHE A 42 12.93 -1.97 26.92
N ILE A 43 13.55 -1.17 26.05
CA ILE A 43 12.87 -0.62 24.86
C ILE A 43 12.49 -1.76 23.91
N GLN A 44 13.41 -2.69 23.63
CA GLN A 44 13.12 -3.84 22.78
C GLN A 44 12.02 -4.74 23.37
N ASP A 45 12.06 -5.00 24.67
CA ASP A 45 11.04 -5.80 25.36
C ASP A 45 9.66 -5.13 25.30
N THR A 46 9.61 -3.81 25.43
CA THR A 46 8.36 -3.03 25.32
C THR A 46 7.81 -3.14 23.89
N LEU A 47 8.62 -2.90 22.87
CA LEU A 47 8.22 -3.04 21.47
C LEU A 47 7.73 -4.46 21.15
N ASN A 48 8.41 -5.48 21.66
CA ASN A 48 8.01 -6.88 21.49
C ASN A 48 6.65 -7.18 22.16
N ARG A 49 6.39 -6.58 23.34
CA ARG A 49 5.10 -6.72 24.04
C ARG A 49 3.98 -6.01 23.31
N ASP A 50 4.24 -4.81 22.80
CA ASP A 50 3.28 -4.04 22.02
C ASP A 50 2.92 -4.78 20.73
N GLU A 51 3.91 -5.29 19.99
CA GLU A 51 3.66 -6.11 18.81
C GLU A 51 2.85 -7.36 19.15
N ARG A 52 3.20 -8.06 20.25
CA ARG A 52 2.42 -9.22 20.70
C ARG A 52 0.97 -8.85 21.01
N MET A 53 0.72 -7.70 21.64
CA MET A 53 -0.62 -7.21 21.91
C MET A 53 -1.38 -6.89 20.62
N MET A 54 -0.74 -6.17 19.69
CA MET A 54 -1.30 -5.88 18.37
C MET A 54 -1.66 -7.16 17.61
N MET A 55 -0.81 -8.18 17.65
CA MET A 55 -1.09 -9.49 17.04
C MET A 55 -2.27 -10.21 17.69
N LEU A 56 -2.39 -10.18 19.03
CA LEU A 56 -3.52 -10.79 19.74
C LEU A 56 -4.85 -10.08 19.42
N LEU A 57 -4.85 -8.74 19.39
CA LEU A 57 -6.01 -7.94 18.99
C LEU A 57 -6.35 -8.19 17.51
N GLY A 58 -5.36 -8.23 16.64
CA GLY A 58 -5.53 -8.57 15.23
C GLY A 58 -6.18 -9.93 15.03
N GLY A 59 -5.77 -10.95 15.81
CA GLY A 59 -6.40 -12.27 15.80
C GLY A 59 -7.87 -12.24 16.25
N LEU A 60 -8.20 -11.45 17.27
CA LEU A 60 -9.58 -11.26 17.73
C LEU A 60 -10.44 -10.57 16.66
N TYR A 61 -9.95 -9.49 16.06
CA TYR A 61 -10.65 -8.79 14.98
C TYR A 61 -10.75 -9.64 13.71
N THR A 62 -9.75 -10.48 13.43
CA THR A 62 -9.81 -11.48 12.35
C THR A 62 -11.01 -12.40 12.54
N ALA A 63 -11.22 -12.95 13.74
CA ALA A 63 -12.39 -13.79 14.02
C ALA A 63 -13.72 -13.03 13.82
N ARG A 64 -13.78 -11.75 14.21
CA ARG A 64 -14.95 -10.89 13.97
C ARG A 64 -15.22 -10.70 12.48
N VAL A 65 -14.23 -10.27 11.71
CA VAL A 65 -14.44 -9.91 10.30
C VAL A 65 -14.67 -11.13 9.42
N ARG A 66 -14.05 -12.27 9.74
CA ARG A 66 -14.31 -13.54 9.04
C ARG A 66 -15.72 -14.08 9.27
N ALA A 67 -16.43 -13.61 10.31
CA ALA A 67 -17.82 -13.98 10.59
C ALA A 67 -18.84 -13.03 9.94
N LEU A 68 -18.39 -11.94 9.30
CA LEU A 68 -19.28 -11.01 8.61
C LEU A 68 -19.87 -11.68 7.35
N PRO A 69 -21.13 -11.41 7.00
CA PRO A 69 -21.74 -11.89 5.75
C PRO A 69 -20.99 -11.42 4.49
N PRO A 70 -21.04 -12.18 3.37
CA PRO A 70 -20.33 -11.82 2.14
C PRO A 70 -20.80 -10.52 1.45
N ASP A 71 -21.99 -10.02 1.80
CA ASP A 71 -22.53 -8.75 1.29
C ASP A 71 -22.25 -7.55 2.22
N THR A 72 -21.43 -7.75 3.26
CA THR A 72 -21.01 -6.69 4.17
C THR A 72 -20.18 -5.64 3.43
N PRO A 73 -20.47 -4.34 3.60
CA PRO A 73 -19.64 -3.27 3.05
C PRO A 73 -18.20 -3.35 3.55
N LEU A 74 -17.21 -3.16 2.66
CA LEU A 74 -15.78 -3.31 3.01
C LEU A 74 -15.34 -2.48 4.22
N HIS A 75 -15.85 -1.26 4.36
CA HIS A 75 -15.48 -0.37 5.46
C HIS A 75 -15.87 -0.90 6.86
N GLU A 76 -16.81 -1.85 6.95
CA GLU A 76 -17.16 -2.50 8.22
C GLU A 76 -16.17 -3.60 8.62
N ALA A 77 -15.42 -4.12 7.64
CA ALA A 77 -14.39 -5.13 7.83
C ALA A 77 -13.00 -4.53 8.15
N GLU A 78 -12.84 -3.20 8.09
CA GLU A 78 -11.53 -2.56 8.29
C GLU A 78 -10.99 -2.69 9.72
N PHE A 79 -9.74 -3.10 9.82
CA PHE A 79 -8.85 -2.89 10.96
C PHE A 79 -7.40 -2.89 10.48
N SER A 80 -6.50 -2.29 11.26
CA SER A 80 -5.06 -2.25 10.96
C SER A 80 -4.27 -2.81 12.13
N VAL A 81 -3.37 -3.73 11.83
CA VAL A 81 -2.25 -4.17 12.68
C VAL A 81 -0.94 -3.63 12.11
N PHE A 82 -0.76 -3.80 10.80
CA PHE A 82 0.40 -3.31 10.05
C PHE A 82 0.00 -2.53 8.79
N SER A 83 -1.19 -2.71 8.24
CA SER A 83 -1.61 -1.93 7.07
C SER A 83 -1.94 -0.48 7.44
N GLN A 84 -1.82 0.43 6.47
CA GLN A 84 -1.98 1.86 6.73
C GLN A 84 -3.43 2.25 7.05
N THR A 85 -4.41 1.67 6.35
CA THR A 85 -5.78 2.18 6.35
C THR A 85 -6.88 1.10 6.32
N GLY A 86 -6.67 0.01 7.06
CA GLY A 86 -7.71 -1.01 7.31
C GLY A 86 -7.64 -2.25 6.41
N GLU A 87 -6.67 -2.32 5.50
CA GLU A 87 -6.47 -3.43 4.57
C GLU A 87 -6.29 -4.78 5.26
N ASP A 88 -5.64 -4.85 6.43
CA ASP A 88 -5.51 -6.11 7.17
C ASP A 88 -6.89 -6.75 7.41
N GLY A 89 -7.86 -5.95 7.85
CA GLY A 89 -9.22 -6.43 8.09
C GLY A 89 -10.00 -6.76 6.82
N ILE A 90 -9.90 -5.92 5.78
CA ILE A 90 -10.51 -6.20 4.49
C ILE A 90 -9.98 -7.52 3.93
N ILE A 91 -8.67 -7.71 3.92
CA ILE A 91 -8.04 -8.95 3.45
C ILE A 91 -8.58 -10.15 4.22
N GLN A 92 -8.59 -10.10 5.56
CA GLN A 92 -9.11 -11.21 6.36
C GLN A 92 -10.58 -11.53 6.07
N PHE A 93 -11.40 -10.51 5.81
CA PHE A 93 -12.78 -10.67 5.37
C PHE A 93 -12.88 -11.33 3.99
N LEU A 94 -12.09 -10.90 3.01
CA LEU A 94 -12.06 -11.51 1.67
C LEU A 94 -11.67 -12.99 1.76
N LEU A 95 -10.62 -13.31 2.54
CA LEU A 95 -10.15 -14.69 2.72
C LEU A 95 -11.21 -15.64 3.29
N ALA A 96 -12.13 -15.16 4.11
CA ALA A 96 -13.22 -15.99 4.64
C ALA A 96 -14.25 -16.41 3.58
N HIS A 97 -14.31 -15.67 2.48
CA HIS A 97 -15.33 -15.84 1.43
C HIS A 97 -14.78 -16.39 0.12
N ILE A 98 -13.50 -16.78 0.11
CA ILE A 98 -12.80 -17.33 -1.05
C ILE A 98 -12.30 -18.74 -0.69
N PRO A 99 -12.85 -19.80 -1.29
CA PRO A 99 -12.40 -21.16 -1.03
C PRO A 99 -11.02 -21.43 -1.63
N ASN A 100 -10.22 -22.27 -0.96
CA ASN A 100 -8.98 -22.85 -1.49
C ASN A 100 -7.93 -21.84 -2.02
N ILE A 101 -7.89 -20.63 -1.49
CA ILE A 101 -6.91 -19.63 -1.90
C ILE A 101 -5.47 -20.08 -1.61
N SER A 102 -4.57 -19.83 -2.58
CA SER A 102 -3.14 -20.09 -2.43
C SER A 102 -2.56 -19.19 -1.32
N LYS A 103 -1.79 -19.76 -0.39
CA LYS A 103 -1.21 -19.02 0.74
C LYS A 103 0.09 -18.31 0.37
N THR A 104 0.04 -17.57 -0.73
CA THR A 104 1.16 -16.82 -1.27
C THR A 104 0.73 -15.39 -1.59
N PHE A 105 1.65 -14.44 -1.39
CA PHE A 105 1.42 -13.06 -1.79
C PHE A 105 2.64 -12.46 -2.49
N ILE A 106 2.38 -11.43 -3.27
CA ILE A 106 3.39 -10.55 -3.86
C ILE A 106 2.96 -9.10 -3.59
N GLU A 107 3.85 -8.28 -3.04
CA GLU A 107 3.62 -6.85 -2.81
C GLU A 107 4.77 -6.00 -3.35
N PHE A 108 4.43 -4.91 -4.04
CA PHE A 108 5.36 -3.96 -4.63
C PHE A 108 5.35 -2.65 -3.84
N GLY A 109 6.47 -1.89 -3.89
CA GLY A 109 6.63 -0.58 -3.24
C GLY A 109 6.44 -0.60 -1.73
N VAL A 110 6.95 -1.65 -1.07
CA VAL A 110 6.74 -1.88 0.36
C VAL A 110 7.51 -0.94 1.28
N GLU A 111 8.35 -0.05 0.76
CA GLU A 111 9.34 0.70 1.52
C GLU A 111 10.13 -0.22 2.48
N ASN A 112 10.01 0.00 3.79
CA ASN A 112 10.68 -0.77 4.84
C ASN A 112 9.84 -1.95 5.35
N TYR A 113 8.65 -2.16 4.77
CA TYR A 113 7.70 -3.24 5.06
C TYR A 113 7.27 -3.31 6.54
N VAL A 114 7.43 -2.25 7.34
CA VAL A 114 6.85 -2.16 8.70
C VAL A 114 5.36 -1.88 8.61
N GLU A 115 4.98 -1.05 7.65
CA GLU A 115 3.62 -0.74 7.26
C GLU A 115 3.40 -1.31 5.86
N ALA A 116 2.47 -2.26 5.72
CA ALA A 116 2.24 -2.99 4.46
C ALA A 116 0.93 -3.78 4.49
N ASN A 117 0.37 -4.06 3.32
CA ASN A 117 -0.88 -4.80 3.19
C ASN A 117 -0.70 -6.29 3.55
N THR A 118 0.49 -6.85 3.36
CA THR A 118 0.72 -8.30 3.52
C THR A 118 1.50 -8.69 4.77
N ARG A 119 1.97 -7.72 5.58
CA ARG A 119 2.75 -8.02 6.79
C ARG A 119 1.94 -8.77 7.84
N PHE A 120 0.66 -8.43 8.02
CA PHE A 120 -0.19 -9.17 8.95
C PHE A 120 -0.40 -10.62 8.50
N LEU A 121 -0.67 -10.85 7.21
CA LEU A 121 -0.77 -12.20 6.65
C LEU A 121 0.50 -13.03 6.84
N LEU A 122 1.66 -12.43 6.59
CA LEU A 122 2.95 -13.07 6.82
C LEU A 122 3.09 -13.51 8.28
N LYS A 123 2.75 -12.63 9.23
CA LYS A 123 3.00 -12.88 10.66
C LYS A 123 1.93 -13.75 11.33
N HIS A 124 0.66 -13.55 10.97
CA HIS A 124 -0.52 -14.19 11.56
C HIS A 124 -0.88 -15.50 10.86
N ASP A 125 -1.00 -15.49 9.52
CA ASP A 125 -1.49 -16.63 8.73
C ASP A 125 -0.36 -17.48 8.13
N TYR A 126 0.91 -17.07 8.33
CA TYR A 126 2.11 -17.78 7.85
C TYR A 126 2.13 -17.96 6.33
N TRP A 127 1.67 -16.96 5.59
CA TRP A 127 1.74 -16.96 4.12
C TRP A 127 3.19 -16.80 3.64
N ARG A 128 3.50 -17.37 2.48
CA ARG A 128 4.78 -17.16 1.80
C ARG A 128 4.72 -15.88 0.95
N GLY A 129 5.73 -15.04 1.05
CA GLY A 129 5.71 -13.70 0.44
C GLY A 129 6.87 -13.40 -0.49
N LEU A 130 6.60 -12.60 -1.52
CA LEU A 130 7.60 -11.79 -2.22
C LEU A 130 7.29 -10.31 -1.97
N VAL A 131 8.28 -9.56 -1.51
CA VAL A 131 8.18 -8.11 -1.39
C VAL A 131 9.30 -7.44 -2.18
N MET A 132 8.97 -6.33 -2.84
CA MET A 132 9.90 -5.60 -3.69
C MET A 132 9.84 -4.09 -3.48
N ASP A 133 11.00 -3.46 -3.43
CA ASP A 133 11.12 -2.01 -3.33
C ASP A 133 12.37 -1.49 -4.06
N GLY A 134 12.30 -0.25 -4.57
CA GLY A 134 13.42 0.40 -5.28
C GLY A 134 14.54 0.87 -4.36
N SER A 135 14.24 1.14 -3.09
CA SER A 135 15.15 1.69 -2.08
C SER A 135 16.05 0.63 -1.47
N ASP A 136 17.36 0.76 -1.70
CA ASP A 136 18.38 -0.08 -1.07
C ASP A 136 18.36 0.03 0.46
N ALA A 137 18.10 1.22 1.01
CA ALA A 137 18.02 1.42 2.45
C ALA A 137 16.82 0.69 3.06
N ALA A 138 15.69 0.69 2.36
CA ALA A 138 14.47 0.08 2.83
C ALA A 138 14.55 -1.47 2.74
N VAL A 139 15.04 -2.01 1.62
CA VAL A 139 15.30 -3.45 1.48
C VAL A 139 16.29 -3.97 2.52
N ARG A 140 17.38 -3.23 2.78
CA ARG A 140 18.33 -3.59 3.85
C ARG A 140 17.69 -3.61 5.23
N TYR A 141 16.74 -2.71 5.48
CA TYR A 141 15.98 -2.72 6.73
C TYR A 141 15.19 -4.03 6.87
N ILE A 142 14.44 -4.43 5.84
CA ILE A 142 13.64 -5.67 5.85
C ILE A 142 14.54 -6.89 6.09
N GLN A 143 15.72 -6.93 5.47
CA GLN A 143 16.68 -8.03 5.65
C GLN A 143 17.24 -8.14 7.07
N THR A 144 17.18 -7.07 7.87
CA THR A 144 17.57 -7.07 9.29
C THR A 144 16.40 -7.31 10.24
N ASP A 145 15.17 -7.30 9.73
CA ASP A 145 13.97 -7.58 10.51
C ASP A 145 13.91 -9.09 10.84
N PRO A 146 13.61 -9.48 12.10
CA PRO A 146 13.44 -10.88 12.48
C PRO A 146 12.46 -11.67 11.60
N ILE A 147 11.51 -11.04 10.92
CA ILE A 147 10.63 -11.73 9.97
C ILE A 147 11.39 -12.50 8.90
N GLY A 148 12.59 -12.04 8.50
CA GLY A 148 13.37 -12.67 7.43
C GLY A 148 13.84 -14.09 7.76
N TRP A 149 14.03 -14.43 9.03
CA TRP A 149 14.33 -15.80 9.47
C TRP A 149 13.12 -16.50 10.10
N GLN A 150 12.14 -15.75 10.59
CA GLN A 150 10.95 -16.30 11.24
C GLN A 150 9.85 -16.70 10.26
N ARG A 151 9.88 -16.21 9.02
CA ARG A 151 8.82 -16.35 8.02
C ARG A 151 9.41 -16.61 6.63
N ASP A 152 8.59 -17.18 5.75
CA ASP A 152 8.95 -17.43 4.35
C ASP A 152 8.75 -16.16 3.53
N LEU A 153 9.74 -15.27 3.58
CA LEU A 153 9.72 -13.97 2.92
C LEU A 153 10.93 -13.83 2.00
N THR A 154 10.68 -13.65 0.70
CA THR A 154 11.68 -13.23 -0.27
C THR A 154 11.63 -11.72 -0.42
N VAL A 155 12.78 -11.05 -0.26
CA VAL A 155 12.91 -9.59 -0.39
C VAL A 155 13.84 -9.28 -1.55
N LYS A 156 13.36 -8.52 -2.55
CA LYS A 156 14.16 -8.16 -3.73
C LYS A 156 14.17 -6.65 -3.93
N ARG A 157 15.37 -6.08 -4.09
CA ARG A 157 15.53 -4.69 -4.51
C ARG A 157 15.34 -4.59 -6.01
N ALA A 158 14.35 -3.82 -6.45
CA ALA A 158 14.09 -3.60 -7.87
C ALA A 158 13.34 -2.28 -8.10
N PHE A 159 13.74 -1.54 -9.12
CA PHE A 159 12.89 -0.51 -9.70
C PHE A 159 11.99 -1.19 -10.75
N ILE A 160 10.70 -1.30 -10.44
CA ILE A 160 9.77 -2.12 -11.21
C ILE A 160 9.34 -1.39 -12.48
N THR A 161 9.37 -2.10 -13.61
CA THR A 161 8.92 -1.62 -14.91
C THR A 161 8.03 -2.66 -15.57
N LYS A 162 7.25 -2.27 -16.59
CA LYS A 162 6.41 -3.23 -17.32
C LYS A 162 7.24 -4.32 -18.01
N GLU A 163 8.48 -4.01 -18.41
CA GLU A 163 9.37 -4.93 -19.10
C GLU A 163 10.01 -5.96 -18.16
N ASN A 164 10.26 -5.60 -16.90
CA ASN A 164 11.01 -6.44 -15.99
C ASN A 164 10.13 -7.25 -15.01
N ILE A 165 8.86 -6.88 -14.82
CA ILE A 165 8.07 -7.41 -13.70
C ILE A 165 7.86 -8.93 -13.75
N ASN A 166 7.54 -9.50 -14.92
CA ASN A 166 7.37 -10.96 -15.03
C ASN A 166 8.66 -11.73 -14.73
N THR A 167 9.81 -11.21 -15.18
CA THR A 167 11.12 -11.79 -14.85
C THR A 167 11.41 -11.70 -13.36
N LEU A 168 11.13 -10.54 -12.74
CA LEU A 168 11.34 -10.35 -11.31
C LEU A 168 10.55 -11.36 -10.46
N ILE A 169 9.28 -11.59 -10.81
CA ILE A 169 8.38 -12.55 -10.17
C ILE A 169 8.87 -13.99 -10.37
N SER A 170 9.20 -14.36 -11.61
CA SER A 170 9.63 -15.72 -11.97
C SER A 170 10.93 -16.11 -11.27
N GLU A 171 11.93 -15.22 -11.27
CA GLU A 171 13.22 -15.44 -10.61
C GLU A 171 13.11 -15.59 -9.08
N ALA A 172 12.05 -15.05 -8.48
CA ALA A 172 11.75 -15.22 -7.07
C ALA A 172 11.02 -16.55 -6.76
N GLY A 173 10.73 -17.37 -7.78
CA GLY A 173 10.08 -18.66 -7.64
C GLY A 173 8.56 -18.56 -7.43
N PHE A 174 7.94 -17.56 -8.05
CA PHE A 174 6.48 -17.41 -8.13
C PHE A 174 6.04 -17.53 -9.59
N ALA A 175 5.03 -18.35 -9.84
CA ALA A 175 4.40 -18.54 -11.14
C ALA A 175 3.03 -19.19 -10.95
N GLY A 176 2.11 -19.00 -11.90
CA GLY A 176 0.78 -19.56 -11.84
C GLY A 176 -0.04 -18.99 -10.67
N GLU A 177 -0.79 -19.85 -9.99
CA GLU A 177 -1.73 -19.46 -8.94
C GLU A 177 -1.05 -18.84 -7.71
N ILE A 178 -1.43 -17.61 -7.38
CA ILE A 178 -1.06 -16.94 -6.13
C ILE A 178 -2.30 -16.42 -5.40
N GLY A 179 -2.19 -16.20 -4.10
CA GLY A 179 -3.30 -15.69 -3.30
C GLY A 179 -3.54 -14.21 -3.57
N ILE A 180 -2.55 -13.38 -3.29
CA ILE A 180 -2.67 -11.92 -3.33
C ILE A 180 -1.57 -11.30 -4.20
N LEU A 181 -1.95 -10.32 -5.01
CA LEU A 181 -1.05 -9.35 -5.63
C LEU A 181 -1.43 -7.96 -5.12
N SER A 182 -0.49 -7.25 -4.50
CA SER A 182 -0.65 -5.86 -4.06
C SER A 182 0.29 -4.96 -4.86
N VAL A 183 -0.29 -4.05 -5.65
CA VAL A 183 0.43 -3.12 -6.53
C VAL A 183 0.28 -1.71 -5.98
N ASP A 184 1.37 -1.19 -5.43
CA ASP A 184 1.47 0.16 -4.88
C ASP A 184 2.90 0.65 -5.12
N ILE A 185 3.13 1.30 -6.27
CA ILE A 185 4.47 1.78 -6.67
C ILE A 185 4.48 3.28 -6.98
N ASP A 186 3.45 4.01 -6.54
CA ASP A 186 3.34 5.46 -6.66
C ASP A 186 3.52 5.97 -8.11
N GLY A 187 3.02 5.27 -9.12
CA GLY A 187 3.36 5.60 -10.51
C GLY A 187 2.77 4.70 -11.58
N ASN A 188 3.56 3.73 -12.05
CA ASN A 188 3.21 2.90 -13.20
C ASN A 188 2.27 1.73 -12.85
N ASP A 189 1.48 1.84 -11.80
CA ASP A 189 0.65 0.77 -11.20
C ASP A 189 -0.20 0.05 -12.24
N TYR A 190 -0.93 0.82 -13.06
CA TYR A 190 -1.74 0.29 -14.16
C TYR A 190 -0.88 -0.50 -15.16
N TRP A 191 0.23 0.08 -15.63
CA TRP A 191 1.08 -0.53 -16.65
C TRP A 191 1.80 -1.78 -16.16
N VAL A 192 2.18 -1.79 -14.89
CA VAL A 192 2.81 -2.95 -14.25
C VAL A 192 1.80 -4.07 -14.06
N TRP A 193 0.59 -3.77 -13.55
CA TRP A 193 -0.45 -4.79 -13.42
C TRP A 193 -0.92 -5.33 -14.77
N ASP A 194 -1.07 -4.46 -15.78
CA ASP A 194 -1.43 -4.86 -17.14
C ASP A 194 -0.44 -5.88 -17.70
N ALA A 195 0.86 -5.59 -17.57
CA ALA A 195 1.94 -6.44 -18.06
C ALA A 195 2.09 -7.79 -17.35
N ILE A 196 1.59 -7.95 -16.12
CA ILE A 196 1.74 -9.22 -15.38
C ILE A 196 0.90 -10.32 -16.03
N ASP A 197 1.58 -11.40 -16.42
CA ASP A 197 0.99 -12.62 -17.01
C ASP A 197 1.56 -13.92 -16.42
N VAL A 198 2.69 -13.86 -15.69
CA VAL A 198 3.32 -15.07 -15.14
C VAL A 198 2.63 -15.62 -13.89
N VAL A 199 1.81 -14.81 -13.24
CA VAL A 199 1.00 -15.19 -12.07
C VAL A 199 -0.47 -14.88 -12.28
N GLN A 200 -1.30 -15.65 -11.60
CA GLN A 200 -2.75 -15.55 -11.60
C GLN A 200 -3.18 -15.35 -10.13
N PRO A 201 -3.22 -14.10 -9.63
CA PRO A 201 -3.67 -13.82 -8.27
C PRO A 201 -5.16 -14.12 -8.10
N THR A 202 -5.56 -14.52 -6.90
CA THR A 202 -6.97 -14.66 -6.55
C THR A 202 -7.55 -13.31 -6.11
N ILE A 203 -6.76 -12.51 -5.41
CA ILE A 203 -7.08 -11.16 -4.97
C ILE A 203 -6.03 -10.20 -5.55
N VAL A 204 -6.48 -9.09 -6.12
CA VAL A 204 -5.62 -7.95 -6.47
C VAL A 204 -6.00 -6.77 -5.61
N ILE A 205 -5.00 -6.15 -5.00
CA ILE A 205 -5.08 -4.86 -4.31
C ILE A 205 -4.27 -3.89 -5.15
N CYS A 206 -4.84 -2.77 -5.56
CA CYS A 206 -4.13 -1.80 -6.37
C CYS A 206 -4.40 -0.38 -5.87
N GLU A 207 -3.33 0.41 -5.71
CA GLU A 207 -3.45 1.81 -5.37
C GLU A 207 -4.11 2.57 -6.53
N TYR A 208 -5.03 3.48 -6.21
CA TYR A 208 -5.60 4.42 -7.17
C TYR A 208 -5.45 5.85 -6.70
N ASN A 209 -5.23 6.74 -7.65
CA ASN A 209 -5.18 8.17 -7.39
C ASN A 209 -6.60 8.75 -7.37
N ALA A 210 -7.18 8.89 -6.18
CA ALA A 210 -8.50 9.47 -5.99
C ALA A 210 -8.62 10.92 -6.49
N THR A 211 -7.51 11.63 -6.74
CA THR A 211 -7.53 12.97 -7.35
C THR A 211 -8.11 12.95 -8.76
N PHE A 212 -7.94 11.85 -9.51
CA PHE A 212 -8.51 11.69 -10.84
C PHE A 212 -10.02 11.39 -10.85
N GLY A 213 -10.63 11.17 -9.69
CA GLY A 213 -12.07 10.94 -9.57
C GLY A 213 -12.56 9.63 -10.20
N ASP A 214 -13.87 9.54 -10.44
CA ASP A 214 -14.58 8.36 -10.92
C ASP A 214 -15.12 8.48 -12.35
N GLN A 215 -14.83 9.59 -13.04
CA GLN A 215 -15.43 9.91 -14.34
C GLN A 215 -14.64 9.37 -15.53
N HIS A 216 -13.31 9.37 -15.46
CA HIS A 216 -12.43 9.04 -16.59
C HIS A 216 -11.52 7.86 -16.27
N ALA A 217 -11.39 6.93 -17.21
CA ALA A 217 -10.41 5.84 -17.14
C ALA A 217 -9.07 6.35 -17.68
N ILE A 218 -8.25 6.90 -16.79
CA ILE A 218 -6.98 7.54 -17.12
C ILE A 218 -5.86 7.03 -16.21
N THR A 219 -4.64 7.06 -16.72
CA THR A 219 -3.41 6.81 -15.96
C THR A 219 -2.34 7.79 -16.40
N ILE A 220 -1.27 7.94 -15.62
CA ILE A 220 -0.08 8.65 -16.11
C ILE A 220 0.48 7.94 -17.37
N PRO A 221 1.03 8.66 -18.36
CA PRO A 221 1.71 8.02 -19.47
C PRO A 221 2.89 7.19 -18.97
N TYR A 222 3.05 5.99 -19.54
CA TYR A 222 4.11 5.08 -19.12
C TYR A 222 5.49 5.71 -19.28
N GLN A 223 6.26 5.76 -18.19
CA GLN A 223 7.67 6.15 -18.18
C GLN A 223 8.44 5.19 -17.27
N ALA A 224 9.39 4.45 -17.82
CA ALA A 224 10.08 3.37 -17.11
C ALA A 224 10.90 3.85 -15.90
N ASP A 225 11.22 5.14 -15.81
CA ASP A 225 11.96 5.79 -14.72
C ASP A 225 11.10 6.78 -13.93
N PHE A 226 9.77 6.67 -13.99
CA PHE A 226 8.83 7.56 -13.31
C PHE A 226 9.07 7.60 -11.81
N VAL A 227 9.26 8.80 -11.25
CA VAL A 227 9.35 9.02 -9.81
C VAL A 227 8.39 10.14 -9.44
N ARG A 228 7.35 9.82 -8.64
CA ARG A 228 6.29 10.73 -8.18
C ARG A 228 6.79 12.10 -7.73
N THR A 229 7.79 12.12 -6.86
CA THR A 229 8.37 13.35 -6.29
C THR A 229 9.13 14.20 -7.29
N LYS A 230 9.58 13.63 -8.41
CA LYS A 230 10.23 14.36 -9.51
C LYS A 230 9.23 14.79 -10.57
N ALA A 231 8.17 14.01 -10.78
CA ALA A 231 7.17 14.25 -11.80
C ALA A 231 6.37 15.52 -11.50
N HIS A 232 6.04 15.78 -10.24
CA HIS A 232 5.43 17.03 -9.81
C HIS A 232 5.70 17.31 -8.32
N HIS A 233 6.08 18.56 -7.98
CA HIS A 233 6.45 18.94 -6.60
C HIS A 233 5.35 18.64 -5.57
N SER A 234 4.08 18.68 -5.98
CA SER A 234 2.95 18.48 -5.08
C SER A 234 2.73 17.04 -4.64
N ASN A 235 3.42 16.06 -5.23
CA ASN A 235 3.16 14.63 -5.11
C ASN A 235 1.73 14.19 -5.50
N LEU A 236 0.92 15.03 -6.13
CA LEU A 236 -0.45 14.65 -6.50
C LEU A 236 -0.56 13.90 -7.84
N TYR A 237 0.51 13.90 -8.64
CA TYR A 237 0.54 13.32 -9.98
C TYR A 237 1.25 11.97 -9.97
N PHE A 238 0.47 10.89 -10.00
CA PHE A 238 0.91 9.49 -9.98
C PHE A 238 -0.24 8.55 -10.36
N GLY A 239 0.09 7.29 -10.63
CA GLY A 239 -0.86 6.18 -10.63
C GLY A 239 -1.92 6.22 -11.72
N ALA A 240 -3.06 5.61 -11.40
CA ALA A 240 -4.22 5.52 -12.28
C ALA A 240 -5.50 5.89 -11.54
N SER A 241 -6.54 6.25 -12.28
CA SER A 241 -7.87 6.47 -11.74
C SER A 241 -8.54 5.13 -11.42
N LEU A 242 -9.49 5.11 -10.47
CA LEU A 242 -10.26 3.90 -10.19
C LEU A 242 -10.96 3.34 -11.44
N PRO A 243 -11.57 4.16 -12.34
CA PRO A 243 -12.16 3.65 -13.57
C PRO A 243 -11.15 2.90 -14.47
N ALA A 244 -9.89 3.34 -14.55
CA ALA A 244 -8.86 2.64 -15.33
C ALA A 244 -8.56 1.26 -14.75
N LEU A 245 -8.35 1.18 -13.43
CA LEU A 245 -8.10 -0.09 -12.74
C LEU A 245 -9.30 -1.02 -12.80
N TYR A 246 -10.51 -0.49 -12.66
CA TYR A 246 -11.76 -1.24 -12.82
C TYR A 246 -11.87 -1.88 -14.21
N GLN A 247 -11.56 -1.12 -15.27
CA GLN A 247 -11.58 -1.66 -16.63
C GLN A 247 -10.52 -2.76 -16.82
N LEU A 248 -9.30 -2.54 -16.33
CA LEU A 248 -8.23 -3.54 -16.38
C LEU A 248 -8.62 -4.81 -15.62
N ALA A 249 -9.20 -4.68 -14.42
CA ALA A 249 -9.71 -5.78 -13.63
C ALA A 249 -10.73 -6.62 -14.41
N GLN A 250 -11.69 -5.96 -15.07
CA GLN A 250 -12.71 -6.64 -15.88
C GLN A 250 -12.09 -7.39 -17.06
N GLN A 251 -11.12 -6.79 -17.75
CA GLN A 251 -10.38 -7.43 -18.85
C GLN A 251 -9.60 -8.65 -18.39
N LYS A 252 -9.00 -8.58 -17.19
CA LYS A 252 -8.23 -9.67 -16.59
C LYS A 252 -9.09 -10.69 -15.81
N GLY A 253 -10.42 -10.56 -15.82
CA GLY A 253 -11.34 -11.55 -15.24
C GLY A 253 -11.63 -11.42 -13.75
N TYR A 254 -11.58 -10.20 -13.20
CA TYR A 254 -11.85 -9.92 -11.80
C TYR A 254 -13.16 -9.16 -11.57
N ASP A 255 -13.79 -9.42 -10.44
CA ASP A 255 -14.87 -8.64 -9.88
C ASP A 255 -14.32 -7.55 -8.96
N PHE A 256 -14.94 -6.36 -9.01
CA PHE A 256 -14.61 -5.25 -8.13
C PHE A 256 -15.43 -5.34 -6.84
N ILE A 257 -14.77 -5.41 -5.70
CA ILE A 257 -15.42 -5.57 -4.39
C ILE A 257 -15.61 -4.22 -3.69
N GLY A 258 -14.71 -3.26 -3.92
CA GLY A 258 -14.80 -1.91 -3.39
C GLY A 258 -13.43 -1.32 -3.07
N CYS A 259 -13.44 -0.16 -2.41
CA CYS A 259 -12.24 0.51 -1.91
C CYS A 259 -12.26 0.59 -0.38
N ASN A 260 -11.07 0.77 0.21
CA ASN A 260 -10.96 1.13 1.62
C ASN A 260 -11.51 2.55 1.88
N ARG A 261 -11.82 2.85 3.14
CA ARG A 261 -12.43 4.11 3.56
C ARG A 261 -11.54 5.34 3.35
N MET A 262 -10.24 5.12 3.29
CA MET A 262 -9.29 6.19 2.96
C MET A 262 -9.22 6.49 1.47
N GLY A 263 -9.75 5.61 0.62
CA GLY A 263 -9.83 5.82 -0.82
C GLY A 263 -8.46 5.84 -1.49
N CYS A 264 -7.56 4.96 -1.07
CA CYS A 264 -6.26 4.74 -1.68
C CYS A 264 -6.15 3.35 -2.33
N ASN A 265 -6.77 2.31 -1.76
CA ASN A 265 -6.67 0.94 -2.29
C ASN A 265 -8.01 0.43 -2.81
N ALA A 266 -7.98 -0.14 -4.02
CA ALA A 266 -9.09 -0.85 -4.65
C ALA A 266 -8.88 -2.37 -4.55
N PHE A 267 -9.95 -3.12 -4.28
CA PHE A 267 -9.93 -4.57 -4.08
C PHE A 267 -10.69 -5.29 -5.18
N PHE A 268 -10.01 -6.24 -5.81
CA PHE A 268 -10.54 -7.07 -6.89
C PHE A 268 -10.37 -8.55 -6.56
N VAL A 269 -11.35 -9.38 -6.91
CA VAL A 269 -11.32 -10.83 -6.67
C VAL A 269 -11.62 -11.56 -7.98
N ARG A 270 -10.87 -12.62 -8.27
CA ARG A 270 -10.98 -13.33 -9.55
C ARG A 270 -12.32 -14.05 -9.66
N LYS A 271 -13.03 -13.87 -10.78
CA LYS A 271 -14.42 -14.34 -10.98
C LYS A 271 -14.58 -15.85 -10.84
N ASP A 272 -13.55 -16.62 -11.20
CA ASP A 272 -13.56 -18.08 -11.18
C ASP A 272 -13.10 -18.69 -9.84
N SER A 273 -12.79 -17.87 -8.83
CA SER A 273 -12.30 -18.35 -7.54
C SER A 273 -13.37 -19.02 -6.68
N GLY A 274 -14.64 -19.02 -7.14
CA GLY A 274 -15.79 -19.50 -6.37
C GLY A 274 -16.12 -18.63 -5.16
N HIS A 275 -15.74 -17.35 -5.16
CA HIS A 275 -16.03 -16.45 -4.05
C HIS A 275 -17.52 -16.17 -3.88
N LEU A 276 -17.95 -15.90 -2.65
CA LEU A 276 -19.34 -15.55 -2.33
C LEU A 276 -19.59 -14.04 -2.24
N LEU A 277 -18.52 -13.23 -2.33
CA LEU A 277 -18.57 -11.78 -2.20
C LEU A 277 -19.46 -11.15 -3.25
N LYS A 278 -20.16 -10.06 -2.88
CA LYS A 278 -21.00 -9.30 -3.79
C LYS A 278 -20.19 -8.21 -4.50
N PRO A 279 -20.01 -8.27 -5.83
CA PRO A 279 -19.35 -7.20 -6.58
C PRO A 279 -20.17 -5.90 -6.51
N VAL A 280 -19.48 -4.76 -6.56
CA VAL A 280 -20.10 -3.43 -6.56
C VAL A 280 -19.85 -2.71 -7.87
N SER A 281 -20.77 -1.81 -8.24
CA SER A 281 -20.52 -0.91 -9.37
C SER A 281 -19.41 0.08 -9.03
N LEU A 282 -18.68 0.54 -10.05
CA LEU A 282 -17.66 1.59 -9.94
C LEU A 282 -18.13 2.78 -9.08
N ARG A 283 -19.32 3.33 -9.36
CA ARG A 283 -19.88 4.47 -8.63
C ARG A 283 -20.18 4.18 -7.16
N ALA A 284 -20.62 2.95 -6.85
CA ALA A 284 -20.94 2.56 -5.48
C ALA A 284 -19.68 2.25 -4.66
N GLY A 285 -18.62 1.75 -5.29
CA GLY A 285 -17.36 1.43 -4.63
C GLY A 285 -16.34 2.57 -4.58
N PHE A 286 -16.50 3.63 -5.38
CA PHE A 286 -15.59 4.77 -5.37
C PHE A 286 -15.60 5.50 -4.03
N VAL A 287 -14.40 5.77 -3.51
CA VAL A 287 -14.18 6.55 -2.30
C VAL A 287 -13.25 7.72 -2.63
N SER A 288 -13.66 8.93 -2.31
CA SER A 288 -12.77 10.10 -2.42
C SER A 288 -11.80 10.14 -1.23
N ALA A 289 -10.53 10.42 -1.48
CA ALA A 289 -9.53 10.55 -0.43
C ALA A 289 -9.78 11.77 0.48
N PRO A 290 -10.06 11.58 1.79
CA PRO A 290 -10.30 12.68 2.73
C PRO A 290 -9.00 13.35 3.21
N PHE A 291 -7.85 12.68 3.04
CA PHE A 291 -6.54 13.17 3.45
C PHE A 291 -5.97 14.18 2.44
N SER A 292 -4.95 14.93 2.87
CA SER A 292 -4.22 15.84 1.99
C SER A 292 -2.72 15.71 2.26
N GLU A 293 -2.03 15.21 1.25
CA GLU A 293 -0.57 15.01 1.23
C GLU A 293 0.11 15.97 0.25
N SER A 294 -0.66 16.92 -0.31
CA SER A 294 -0.17 17.85 -1.30
C SER A 294 0.97 18.68 -0.71
N ARG A 295 1.98 18.95 -1.52
CA ARG A 295 3.12 19.79 -1.13
C ARG A 295 3.20 21.08 -1.95
N ASP A 296 3.80 22.10 -1.37
CA ASP A 296 4.28 23.27 -2.10
C ASP A 296 5.65 23.02 -2.74
N GLU A 297 6.19 24.01 -3.44
CA GLU A 297 7.51 23.92 -4.11
C GLU A 297 8.68 23.75 -3.12
N ASN A 298 8.48 24.09 -1.84
CA ASN A 298 9.47 23.90 -0.77
C ASN A 298 9.34 22.53 -0.08
N GLY A 299 8.36 21.71 -0.49
CA GLY A 299 8.08 20.40 0.08
C GLY A 299 7.22 20.42 1.35
N ALA A 300 6.73 21.58 1.79
CA ALA A 300 5.84 21.70 2.94
C ALA A 300 4.40 21.30 2.56
N LEU A 301 3.63 20.77 3.52
CA LEU A 301 2.24 20.40 3.27
C LEU A 301 1.40 21.64 2.93
N SER A 302 0.72 21.59 1.78
CA SER A 302 -0.15 22.66 1.28
C SER A 302 -1.64 22.43 1.55
N PHE A 303 -2.01 21.24 2.03
CA PHE A 303 -3.36 20.87 2.47
C PHE A 303 -4.47 21.14 1.44
N LEU A 304 -4.18 21.03 0.14
CA LEU A 304 -5.16 21.23 -0.93
C LEU A 304 -6.32 20.23 -0.81
N LYS A 305 -7.53 20.68 -1.11
CA LYS A 305 -8.76 19.88 -1.00
C LYS A 305 -9.57 19.87 -2.29
N GLY A 306 -10.32 18.78 -2.51
CA GLY A 306 -11.24 18.64 -3.63
C GLY A 306 -10.59 19.00 -4.97
N GLN A 307 -11.28 19.82 -5.77
CA GLN A 307 -10.84 20.23 -7.10
C GLN A 307 -9.50 20.98 -7.12
N GLN A 308 -9.08 21.60 -6.01
CA GLN A 308 -7.77 22.28 -5.93
C GLN A 308 -6.61 21.31 -6.17
N LYS A 309 -6.76 20.04 -5.74
CA LYS A 309 -5.75 19.01 -6.00
C LYS A 309 -5.56 18.78 -7.49
N LEU A 310 -6.67 18.66 -8.23
CA LEU A 310 -6.65 18.44 -9.68
C LEU A 310 -6.11 19.67 -10.43
N LEU A 311 -6.49 20.88 -10.00
CA LEU A 311 -5.97 22.13 -10.56
C LEU A 311 -4.45 22.27 -10.39
N GLN A 312 -3.90 21.81 -9.26
CA GLN A 312 -2.46 21.86 -8.99
C GLN A 312 -1.63 21.08 -10.02
N ILE A 313 -2.22 20.02 -10.59
CA ILE A 313 -1.56 19.16 -11.57
C ILE A 313 -2.17 19.31 -12.97
N ALA A 314 -2.95 20.36 -13.23
CA ALA A 314 -3.74 20.51 -14.45
C ALA A 314 -2.91 20.44 -15.75
N ASN A 315 -1.63 20.85 -15.70
CA ASN A 315 -0.76 20.84 -16.87
C ASN A 315 0.02 19.52 -17.05
N CYS A 316 -0.13 18.55 -16.12
CA CYS A 316 0.44 17.22 -16.26
C CYS A 316 -0.33 16.42 -17.31
N LEU A 317 0.36 15.51 -17.99
CA LEU A 317 -0.23 14.65 -19.03
C LEU A 317 -0.94 13.44 -18.40
N VAL A 318 -1.99 12.96 -19.03
CA VAL A 318 -2.65 11.69 -18.70
C VAL A 318 -2.95 10.95 -19.99
N TYR A 319 -2.86 9.62 -19.92
CA TYR A 319 -3.22 8.69 -20.98
C TYR A 319 -4.65 8.18 -20.73
N ASP A 320 -5.56 8.40 -21.69
CA ASP A 320 -6.94 7.91 -21.62
C ASP A 320 -7.01 6.49 -22.20
N ILE A 321 -7.39 5.53 -21.35
CA ILE A 321 -7.45 4.12 -21.71
C ILE A 321 -8.46 3.86 -22.83
N ASN A 322 -9.55 4.64 -22.90
CA ASN A 322 -10.60 4.40 -23.88
C ASN A 322 -10.23 4.95 -25.26
N THR A 323 -9.56 6.10 -25.32
CA THR A 323 -9.23 6.76 -26.60
C THR A 323 -7.83 6.43 -27.09
N GLY A 324 -6.93 5.98 -26.21
CA GLY A 324 -5.52 5.77 -26.51
C GLY A 324 -4.72 7.06 -26.69
N GLU A 325 -5.31 8.21 -26.34
CA GLU A 325 -4.69 9.53 -26.50
C GLU A 325 -4.05 10.01 -25.20
N THR A 326 -2.97 10.78 -25.33
CA THR A 326 -2.36 11.50 -24.22
C THR A 326 -2.72 12.98 -24.32
N LYS A 327 -3.27 13.54 -23.24
CA LYS A 327 -3.64 14.96 -23.15
C LYS A 327 -3.37 15.51 -21.76
N THR A 328 -3.38 16.82 -21.57
CA THR A 328 -3.24 17.40 -20.23
C THR A 328 -4.47 17.11 -19.38
N ILE A 329 -4.31 17.08 -18.06
CA ILE A 329 -5.44 16.98 -17.11
C ILE A 329 -6.45 18.11 -17.34
N ARG A 330 -5.97 19.33 -17.67
CA ARG A 330 -6.80 20.46 -18.04
C ARG A 330 -7.73 20.14 -19.20
N GLU A 331 -7.20 19.57 -20.28
CA GLU A 331 -7.97 19.19 -21.47
C GLU A 331 -8.92 18.03 -21.16
N GLN A 332 -8.46 17.01 -20.42
CA GLN A 332 -9.27 15.84 -20.07
C GLN A 332 -10.51 16.22 -19.26
N PHE A 333 -10.35 17.09 -18.26
CA PHE A 333 -11.40 17.48 -17.33
C PHE A 333 -12.07 18.82 -17.68
N GLN A 334 -11.69 19.44 -18.81
CA GLN A 334 -12.20 20.75 -19.26
C GLN A 334 -12.07 21.84 -18.18
N LEU A 335 -10.90 21.91 -17.53
CA LEU A 335 -10.67 22.84 -16.42
C LEU A 335 -10.42 24.26 -16.93
N SER A 336 -11.10 25.23 -16.30
CA SER A 336 -10.98 26.67 -16.56
C SER A 336 -9.60 27.24 -16.28
#